data_AF-A0A966AL56-F1
#
_entry.id   AF-A0A966AL56-F1
#
_cell.length_a   1.000
_cell.length_b   1.000
_cell.length_c   1.000
_cell.angle_alpha   90.00
_cell.angle_beta   90.00
_cell.angle_gamma   90.00
#
_symmetry.space_group_name_H-M   'P 1'
#
loop_
_entity.id
_entity.type
_entity.pdbx_description
1 polymer ?
#
loop_
_entity_poly.entity_id
_entity_poly.type
_entity_poly.pdbx_seq_one_letter_code
_entity_poly.pdbx_strand_id
1 'polypeptide(L)'
;MKKQYLVPLAGVLLVAVFVAAAYLYSQQQAEEMNELALSNASMLIRDYSPRAGNPDARVTIVEFFDPACGTCKAFHPLVKKLMAANPDKVNLVLRYATFHPG
;
A
#
# COMPACT_ATOMS: atom_id res chain seq x y z
N MET A 1 20.24 -46.69 -5.11
CA MET A 1 19.84 -45.35 -5.62
C MET A 1 21.10 -44.53 -5.88
N LYS A 2 21.25 -43.98 -7.10
CA LYS A 2 22.45 -43.26 -7.55
C LYS A 2 22.58 -41.93 -6.77
N LYS A 3 23.49 -41.85 -5.79
CA LYS A 3 23.71 -40.69 -4.90
C LYS A 3 23.82 -39.33 -5.65
N GLN A 4 24.25 -39.37 -6.91
CA GLN A 4 24.30 -38.22 -7.83
C GLN A 4 22.97 -37.48 -8.04
N TYR A 5 21.80 -38.11 -7.82
CA TYR A 5 20.49 -37.46 -7.94
C TYR A 5 19.88 -37.00 -6.60
N LEU A 6 20.43 -37.47 -5.48
CA LEU A 6 19.90 -37.16 -4.14
C LEU A 6 20.25 -35.72 -3.71
N VAL A 7 21.48 -35.29 -4.00
CA VAL A 7 21.97 -33.94 -3.68
C VAL A 7 21.19 -32.83 -4.42
N PRO A 8 21.00 -32.89 -5.75
CA PRO A 8 20.22 -31.85 -6.44
C PRO A 8 18.74 -31.86 -6.03
N LEU A 9 18.15 -33.02 -5.77
CA LEU A 9 16.77 -33.12 -5.28
C LEU A 9 16.61 -32.43 -3.92
N ALA A 10 17.52 -32.69 -2.98
CA ALA A 10 17.52 -32.05 -1.67
C ALA A 10 17.72 -30.52 -1.79
N GLY A 11 18.60 -30.07 -2.70
CA GLY A 11 18.79 -28.65 -2.98
C GLY A 11 17.52 -27.97 -3.50
N VAL A 12 16.84 -28.57 -4.47
CA VAL A 12 15.56 -28.06 -5.01
C VAL A 12 14.49 -28.02 -3.92
N LEU A 13 14.39 -29.06 -3.10
CA LEU A 13 13.41 -29.12 -2.01
C LEU A 13 13.67 -28.03 -0.95
N LEU A 14 14.94 -27.79 -0.60
CA LEU A 14 15.31 -26.73 0.33
C LEU A 14 14.99 -25.33 -0.23
N VAL A 15 15.27 -25.09 -1.51
CA VAL A 15 14.90 -23.82 -2.17
C VAL A 15 13.38 -23.66 -2.21
N ALA A 16 12.63 -24.71 -2.52
CA ALA A 16 11.17 -24.65 -2.55
C ALA A 16 10.58 -24.32 -1.16
N VAL A 17 11.09 -24.96 -0.10
CA VAL A 17 10.68 -24.64 1.28
C VAL A 17 11.03 -23.21 1.64
N PHE A 18 12.23 -22.75 1.30
CA PHE A 18 12.64 -21.36 1.58
C PHE A 18 11.74 -20.34 0.88
N VAL A 19 11.43 -20.54 -0.41
CA VAL A 19 10.53 -19.66 -1.16
C VAL A 19 9.12 -19.67 -0.58
N ALA A 20 8.60 -20.84 -0.22
CA ALA A 20 7.29 -20.96 0.42
C ALA A 20 7.25 -20.24 1.77
N ALA A 21 8.27 -20.44 2.61
CA ALA A 21 8.38 -19.78 3.91
C ALA A 21 8.49 -18.25 3.75
N ALA A 22 9.32 -17.77 2.82
CA ALA A 22 9.47 -16.34 2.55
C ALA A 22 8.16 -15.71 2.06
N TYR A 23 7.40 -16.43 1.24
CA TYR A 23 6.09 -15.97 0.76
C TYR A 23 5.04 -15.91 1.87
N LEU A 24 4.97 -16.93 2.73
CA LEU A 24 4.05 -16.93 3.87
C LEU A 24 4.40 -15.83 4.87
N TYR A 25 5.69 -15.62 5.13
CA TYR A 25 6.16 -14.56 6.02
C TYR A 25 5.82 -13.17 5.48
N SER A 26 6.02 -12.91 4.19
CA SER A 26 5.69 -11.60 3.61
C SER A 26 4.18 -11.30 3.62
N GLN A 27 3.34 -12.33 3.46
CA GLN A 27 1.89 -12.20 3.58
C GLN A 27 1.47 -11.88 5.01
N GLN A 28 2.02 -12.58 6.00
CA GLN A 28 1.76 -12.29 7.43
C GLN A 28 2.16 -10.86 7.78
N GLN A 29 3.33 -10.41 7.32
CA GLN A 29 3.79 -9.05 7.56
C GLN A 29 2.86 -8.00 6.92
N ALA A 30 2.35 -8.26 5.71
CA ALA A 30 1.41 -7.36 5.06
C ALA A 30 0.07 -7.27 5.81
N GLU A 31 -0.41 -8.39 6.37
CA GLU A 31 -1.63 -8.45 7.17
C GLU A 31 -1.48 -7.68 8.49
N GLU A 32 -0.37 -7.86 9.20
CA GLU A 32 -0.06 -7.12 10.44
C GLU A 32 -0.04 -5.60 10.20
N MET A 33 0.62 -5.15 9.13
CA MET A 33 0.65 -3.72 8.78
C MET A 33 -0.74 -3.17 8.44
N ASN A 34 -1.58 -3.96 7.77
CA ASN A 34 -2.95 -3.57 7.48
C ASN A 34 -3.79 -3.47 8.77
N GLU A 35 -3.63 -4.41 9.69
CA GLU A 35 -4.31 -4.36 10.99
C GLU A 35 -3.91 -3.13 11.80
N LEU A 36 -2.61 -2.80 11.84
CA LEU A 36 -2.11 -1.59 12.49
C LEU A 36 -2.67 -0.32 11.83
N ALA A 37 -2.78 -0.28 10.50
CA ALA A 37 -3.38 0.85 9.79
C ALA A 37 -4.87 0.98 10.08
N LEU A 38 -5.61 -0.12 10.17
CA LEU A 38 -7.05 -0.13 10.47
C LEU A 38 -7.36 0.25 11.91
N SER A 39 -6.62 -0.31 12.87
CA SER A 39 -6.75 0.02 14.31
C SER A 39 -6.45 1.50 14.59
N ASN A 40 -5.61 2.12 13.78
CA ASN A 40 -5.26 3.54 13.86
C ASN A 40 -5.89 4.40 12.76
N ALA A 41 -6.89 3.88 12.04
CA ALA A 41 -7.44 4.53 10.85
C ALA A 41 -7.98 5.93 11.14
N SER A 42 -8.53 6.16 12.33
CA SER A 42 -9.06 7.46 12.76
C SER A 42 -8.00 8.57 12.82
N MET A 43 -6.73 8.23 13.04
CA MET A 43 -5.62 9.20 12.97
C MET A 43 -5.34 9.64 11.54
N LEU A 44 -5.47 8.71 10.59
CA LEU A 44 -5.20 8.92 9.17
C LEU A 44 -6.40 9.52 8.44
N ILE A 45 -7.61 9.06 8.74
CA ILE A 45 -8.87 9.38 8.06
C ILE A 45 -9.83 9.97 9.09
N ARG A 46 -10.21 11.24 8.94
CA ARG A 46 -11.28 11.86 9.73
C ARG A 46 -12.61 11.72 8.99
N ASP A 47 -13.73 11.68 9.72
CA ASP A 47 -15.06 11.51 9.13
C ASP A 47 -15.41 12.58 8.09
N TYR A 48 -14.98 13.82 8.35
CA TYR A 48 -15.19 14.98 7.50
C TYR A 48 -14.14 15.16 6.40
N SER A 49 -13.14 14.28 6.30
CA SER A 49 -12.13 14.39 5.24
C SER A 49 -12.79 14.25 3.86
N PRO A 50 -12.49 15.15 2.90
CA PRO A 50 -12.95 15.02 1.53
C PRO A 50 -12.44 13.72 0.91
N ARG A 51 -13.28 13.06 0.11
CA ARG A 51 -12.97 11.80 -0.56
C ARG A 51 -13.25 11.90 -2.05
N ALA A 52 -12.49 11.15 -2.84
CA ALA A 52 -12.70 11.02 -4.28
C ALA A 52 -12.45 9.56 -4.71
N GLY A 53 -13.21 9.09 -5.71
CA GLY A 53 -13.19 7.69 -6.14
C GLY A 53 -14.22 6.83 -5.41
N ASN A 54 -14.03 5.51 -5.43
CA ASN A 54 -14.93 4.55 -4.80
C ASN A 54 -14.60 4.42 -3.30
N PRO A 55 -15.50 4.76 -2.36
CA PRO A 55 -15.25 4.62 -0.91
C PRO A 55 -14.95 3.19 -0.47
N ASP A 56 -15.47 2.19 -1.19
CA ASP A 56 -15.31 0.77 -0.90
C ASP A 56 -14.13 0.14 -1.68
N ALA A 57 -13.31 0.97 -2.32
CA ALA A 57 -12.13 0.51 -3.02
C ALA A 57 -11.16 -0.24 -2.08
N ARG A 58 -10.56 -1.31 -2.60
CA ARG A 58 -9.57 -2.11 -1.85
C ARG A 58 -8.36 -1.29 -1.40
N VAL A 59 -8.00 -0.25 -2.14
CA VAL A 59 -6.87 0.62 -1.83
C VAL A 59 -7.38 1.99 -1.41
N THR A 60 -6.99 2.43 -0.21
CA THR A 60 -7.20 3.81 0.26
C THR A 60 -5.87 4.56 0.29
N ILE A 61 -5.80 5.70 -0.38
CA ILE A 61 -4.67 6.62 -0.34
C ILE A 61 -5.07 7.81 0.52
N VAL A 62 -4.31 8.08 1.57
CA VAL A 62 -4.48 9.27 2.41
C VAL A 62 -3.44 10.31 2.00
N GLU A 63 -3.88 11.36 1.31
CA GLU A 63 -3.01 12.42 0.84
C GLU A 63 -2.99 13.59 1.83
N PHE A 64 -1.85 13.79 2.47
CA PHE A 64 -1.57 14.98 3.27
C PHE A 64 -1.06 16.09 2.35
N PHE A 65 -1.81 17.18 2.26
CA PHE A 65 -1.47 18.28 1.36
C PHE A 65 -1.68 19.64 2.01
N ASP A 66 -0.98 20.62 1.44
CA ASP A 66 -1.05 22.03 1.78
C ASP A 66 -1.33 22.82 0.50
N PRO A 67 -2.39 23.65 0.42
CA PRO A 67 -2.65 24.49 -0.76
C PRO A 67 -1.51 25.45 -1.10
N ALA A 68 -0.71 25.88 -0.12
CA ALA A 68 0.44 26.77 -0.34
C ALA A 68 1.70 26.03 -0.80
N CYS A 69 1.70 24.69 -0.77
CA CYS A 69 2.83 23.85 -1.17
C CYS A 69 2.92 23.72 -2.70
N GLY A 70 3.95 24.35 -3.30
CA GLY A 70 4.21 24.29 -4.75
C GLY A 70 4.44 22.86 -5.28
N THR A 71 5.09 22.00 -4.50
CA THR A 71 5.29 20.59 -4.86
C THR A 71 3.98 19.81 -4.88
N CYS A 72 3.09 20.09 -3.93
CA CYS A 72 1.78 19.47 -3.82
C CYS A 72 0.92 19.84 -5.04
N LYS A 73 0.98 21.12 -5.47
CA LYS A 73 0.38 21.57 -6.74
C LYS A 73 0.95 20.83 -7.96
N ALA A 74 2.26 20.58 -8.00
CA ALA A 74 2.89 19.84 -9.09
C ALA A 74 2.49 18.35 -9.11
N PHE A 75 2.26 17.74 -7.94
CA PHE A 75 1.85 16.33 -7.81
C PHE A 75 0.36 16.09 -8.06
N HIS A 76 -0.52 17.06 -7.78
CA HIS A 76 -1.97 16.95 -8.02
C HIS A 76 -2.37 16.34 -9.38
N PRO A 77 -1.83 16.78 -10.54
CA PRO A 77 -2.16 16.14 -11.82
C PRO A 77 -1.66 14.70 -11.92
N LEU A 78 -0.58 14.32 -11.23
CA LEU A 78 -0.08 12.95 -11.22
C LEU A 78 -0.99 12.02 -10.40
N VAL A 79 -1.45 12.49 -9.24
CA VAL A 79 -2.44 11.76 -8.42
C VAL A 79 -3.72 11.54 -9.23
N LYS A 80 -4.23 12.59 -9.90
CA LYS A 80 -5.41 12.45 -10.78
C LYS A 80 -5.21 11.47 -11.92
N LYS A 81 -4.03 11.46 -12.56
CA LYS A 81 -3.71 10.46 -13.60
C LYS A 81 -3.69 9.04 -13.03
N LEU A 82 -3.14 8.85 -11.84
CA LEU A 82 -3.13 7.56 -11.15
C LEU A 82 -4.55 7.06 -10.86
N MET A 83 -5.43 7.93 -10.36
CA MET A 83 -6.83 7.59 -10.13
C MET A 83 -7.54 7.23 -11.45
N ALA A 84 -7.33 8.02 -12.51
CA ALA A 84 -7.94 7.78 -13.82
C ALA A 84 -7.47 6.46 -14.45
N ALA A 85 -6.21 6.06 -14.23
CA ALA A 85 -5.68 4.78 -14.70
C ALA A 85 -6.23 3.57 -13.90
N ASN A 86 -6.84 3.81 -12.74
CA ASN A 86 -7.34 2.79 -11.82
C ASN A 86 -8.79 3.08 -11.40
N PRO A 87 -9.74 3.12 -12.36
CA PRO A 87 -11.13 3.45 -12.07
C PRO A 87 -11.71 2.45 -11.05
N ASP A 88 -12.46 2.98 -10.07
CA ASP A 88 -13.12 2.25 -8.97
C ASP A 88 -12.22 1.40 -8.06
N LYS A 89 -10.89 1.48 -8.25
CA LYS A 89 -9.89 0.71 -7.48
C LYS A 89 -9.21 1.52 -6.38
N VAL A 90 -9.42 2.83 -6.35
CA VAL A 90 -8.77 3.75 -5.39
C VAL A 90 -9.79 4.65 -4.72
N ASN A 91 -9.72 4.69 -3.39
CA ASN A 91 -10.35 5.70 -2.53
C ASN A 91 -9.28 6.73 -2.14
N LEU A 92 -9.37 7.96 -2.64
CA LEU A 92 -8.47 9.04 -2.24
C LEU A 92 -9.11 9.83 -1.11
N VAL A 93 -8.44 9.92 0.03
CA VAL A 93 -8.85 10.71 1.21
C VAL A 93 -7.90 11.90 1.35
N LEU A 94 -8.44 13.11 1.36
CA LEU A 94 -7.65 14.33 1.50
C LEU A 94 -7.51 14.77 2.97
N ARG A 95 -6.29 15.13 3.35
CA ARG A 95 -5.92 15.60 4.69
C ARG A 95 -5.17 16.91 4.58
N TYR A 96 -5.78 17.97 5.11
CA TYR A 96 -5.10 19.25 5.23
C TYR A 96 -3.96 19.14 6.25
N ALA A 97 -2.76 19.46 5.79
CA ALA A 97 -1.54 19.53 6.57
C ALA A 97 -0.90 20.90 6.30
N THR A 98 -1.37 21.93 7.00
CA THR A 98 -0.94 23.32 6.83
C THR A 98 0.46 23.51 7.42
N PHE A 99 1.48 23.18 6.63
CA PHE A 99 2.88 23.31 7.03
C PHE A 99 3.48 24.65 6.61
N HIS A 100 2.86 25.35 5.66
CA HIS A 100 3.24 26.68 5.23
C HIS A 100 2.31 27.75 5.80
N PRO A 101 2.85 28.95 6.10
CA PRO A 101 2.01 30.13 6.29
C PRO A 101 1.29 30.46 4.97
N GLY A 102 -0.01 30.71 5.08
CA GLY A 102 -0.88 31.04 3.95
C GLY A 102 -0.70 32.45 3.40
#